data_AF-A0A8J3ANR6-F1
#
_entry.id   AF-A0A8J3ANR6-F1
#
_cell.length_a   1.000
_cell.length_b   1.000
_cell.length_c   1.000
_cell.angle_alpha   90.00
_cell.angle_beta   90.00
_cell.angle_gamma   90.00
#
_symmetry.space_group_name_H-M   'P 1'
#
loop_
_entity.id
_entity.type
_entity.pdbx_description
1 polymer ?
#
loop_
_entity_poly.entity_id
_entity_poly.type
_entity_poly.pdbx_seq_one_letter_code
_entity_poly.pdbx_strand_id
1 'polypeptide(L)'
;MGFNQLIIGFIFIFFNINLINVNVLPDFIGYIFFYLGATSLVNSLSSEYFTFVKNSSRLLIILSIIESFIDYSSILNNVLNDVQALHEKIFALIFTLTITTLYLFCVYYLFKGIEHEAIKIEDTTLQIKSKKTLKLMMFYNVIGIIPFLGILFYGNSEINISFAAGPLFFIVFLIGMFYVFVKLIRFLKYANLVLYKDNQ
;
A
#
# COMPACT_ATOMS: atom_id res chain seq x y z
N MET A 1 10.35 14.58 -10.54
CA MET A 1 11.14 13.71 -9.62
C MET A 1 10.25 12.99 -8.60
N GLY A 2 9.21 13.64 -8.04
CA GLY A 2 8.33 13.03 -7.04
C GLY A 2 7.68 11.70 -7.45
N PHE A 3 7.21 11.57 -8.70
CA PHE A 3 6.63 10.29 -9.17
C PHE A 3 7.63 9.13 -9.20
N ASN A 4 8.91 9.39 -9.45
CA ASN A 4 9.94 8.33 -9.40
C ASN A 4 10.14 7.83 -7.96
N GLN A 5 10.08 8.73 -6.98
CA GLN A 5 10.13 8.36 -5.56
C GLN A 5 8.89 7.54 -5.19
N LEU A 6 7.69 7.93 -5.64
CA LEU A 6 6.47 7.14 -5.43
C LEU A 6 6.56 5.74 -6.04
N ILE A 7 7.13 5.61 -7.25
CA ILE A 7 7.38 4.31 -7.91
C ILE A 7 8.26 3.43 -7.02
N ILE A 8 9.37 3.97 -6.50
CA ILE A 8 10.25 3.23 -5.58
C ILE A 8 9.47 2.85 -4.32
N GLY A 9 8.69 3.77 -3.76
CA GLY A 9 7.87 3.49 -2.58
C GLY A 9 6.90 2.33 -2.79
N PHE A 10 6.24 2.27 -3.95
CA PHE A 10 5.36 1.16 -4.29
C PHE A 10 6.11 -0.16 -4.48
N ILE A 11 7.37 -0.16 -4.91
CA ILE A 11 8.17 -1.39 -4.97
C ILE A 11 8.33 -1.98 -3.58
N PHE A 12 8.67 -1.16 -2.58
CA PHE A 12 8.81 -1.63 -1.20
C PHE A 12 7.46 -2.15 -0.65
N ILE A 13 6.38 -1.39 -0.81
CA ILE A 13 5.06 -1.76 -0.27
C ILE A 13 4.47 -3.02 -0.94
N PHE A 14 4.66 -3.20 -2.25
CA PHE A 14 4.13 -4.39 -2.95
C PHE A 14 4.95 -5.65 -2.70
N PHE A 15 6.26 -5.50 -2.52
CA PHE A 15 7.19 -6.61 -2.37
C PHE A 15 7.79 -6.58 -0.97
N ASN A 16 6.94 -6.73 0.04
CA ASN A 16 7.36 -6.98 1.42
C ASN A 16 7.95 -8.41 1.51
N ILE A 17 9.25 -8.52 1.22
CA ILE A 17 9.97 -9.79 1.20
C ILE A 17 10.58 -10.04 2.58
N ASN A 18 9.97 -10.97 3.31
CA ASN A 18 10.52 -11.50 4.56
C ASN A 18 11.41 -12.71 4.24
N LEU A 19 12.71 -12.59 4.52
CA LEU A 19 13.67 -13.71 4.47
C LEU A 19 13.91 -14.21 5.89
N ILE A 20 13.34 -15.38 6.19
CA ILE A 20 13.38 -16.01 7.51
C ILE A 20 12.73 -15.08 8.55
N ASN A 21 13.53 -14.32 9.29
CA ASN A 21 13.11 -13.39 10.34
C ASN A 21 13.54 -11.95 10.04
N VAL A 22 14.09 -11.67 8.86
CA VAL A 22 14.51 -10.32 8.48
C VAL A 22 13.66 -9.85 7.32
N ASN A 23 12.96 -8.73 7.52
CA ASN A 23 12.27 -8.04 6.46
C ASN A 23 13.28 -7.28 5.59
N VAL A 24 13.50 -7.76 4.37
CA VAL A 24 14.51 -7.21 3.44
C VAL A 24 14.00 -5.97 2.71
N LEU A 25 12.68 -5.88 2.51
CA LEU A 25 12.00 -4.71 1.96
C LEU A 25 10.89 -4.25 2.91
N PRO A 26 11.27 -3.59 4.02
CA PRO A 26 10.28 -3.19 4.99
C PRO A 26 9.42 -2.04 4.49
N ASP A 27 8.11 -2.12 4.76
CA ASP A 27 7.10 -1.20 4.25
C ASP A 27 7.33 0.25 4.68
N PHE A 28 7.93 0.47 5.86
CA PHE A 28 8.27 1.81 6.33
C PHE A 28 9.23 2.55 5.38
N ILE A 29 10.15 1.83 4.71
CA ILE A 29 11.02 2.43 3.67
C ILE A 29 10.15 2.89 2.49
N GLY A 30 9.18 2.07 2.09
CA GLY A 30 8.20 2.44 1.09
C GLY A 30 7.44 3.72 1.44
N TYR A 31 6.99 3.85 2.68
CA TYR A 31 6.30 5.04 3.17
C TYR A 31 7.20 6.28 3.26
N ILE A 32 8.51 6.12 3.54
CA ILE A 32 9.50 7.21 3.44
C ILE A 32 9.57 7.72 2.00
N PHE A 33 9.66 6.83 1.01
CA PHE A 33 9.66 7.24 -0.40
C PHE A 33 8.35 7.90 -0.82
N PHE A 34 7.21 7.48 -0.26
CA PHE A 34 5.94 8.18 -0.44
C PHE A 34 5.97 9.59 0.11
N TYR A 35 6.47 9.78 1.33
CA TYR A 35 6.58 11.10 1.95
C TYR A 35 7.46 12.05 1.12
N LEU A 36 8.62 11.57 0.66
CA LEU A 36 9.53 12.33 -0.19
C LEU A 36 8.87 12.67 -1.53
N GLY A 37 8.25 11.67 -2.17
CA GLY A 37 7.55 11.83 -3.43
C GLY A 37 6.41 12.84 -3.35
N ALA A 38 5.57 12.72 -2.33
CA ALA A 38 4.48 13.66 -2.07
C ALA A 38 5.00 15.06 -1.75
N THR A 39 6.07 15.21 -0.98
CA THR A 39 6.70 16.52 -0.70
C THR A 39 7.20 17.17 -1.99
N SER A 40 7.85 16.40 -2.87
CA SER A 40 8.28 16.90 -4.17
C SER A 40 7.08 17.33 -5.03
N LEU A 41 5.96 16.59 -5.02
CA LEU A 41 4.76 16.93 -5.77
C LEU A 41 4.03 18.14 -5.19
N VAL A 42 3.97 18.30 -3.87
CA VAL A 42 3.42 19.50 -3.22
C VAL A 42 4.20 20.74 -3.68
N ASN A 43 5.53 20.67 -3.68
CA ASN A 43 6.37 21.80 -4.08
C ASN A 43 6.27 22.13 -5.57
N SER A 44 6.03 21.13 -6.43
CA SER A 44 5.98 21.36 -7.89
C SER A 44 4.59 21.64 -8.45
N LEU A 45 3.52 21.11 -7.83
CA LEU A 45 2.15 21.17 -8.35
C LEU A 45 1.19 21.94 -7.42
N SER A 46 1.63 22.31 -6.21
CA SER A 46 0.86 23.10 -5.24
C SER A 46 -0.56 22.59 -4.98
N SER A 47 -0.74 21.27 -5.03
CA SER A 47 -2.05 20.61 -4.88
C SER A 47 -2.26 20.15 -3.44
N GLU A 48 -3.39 20.53 -2.83
CA GLU A 48 -3.75 20.10 -1.47
C GLU A 48 -3.86 18.59 -1.33
N TYR A 49 -4.27 17.89 -2.41
CA TYR A 49 -4.33 16.43 -2.45
C TYR A 49 -2.98 15.79 -2.09
N PHE A 50 -1.86 16.33 -2.59
CA PHE A 50 -0.54 15.78 -2.27
C PHE A 50 -0.10 16.11 -0.84
N THR A 51 -0.64 17.16 -0.22
CA THR A 51 -0.44 17.43 1.22
C THR A 51 -1.09 16.34 2.07
N PHE A 52 -2.28 15.87 1.71
CA PHE A 52 -2.90 14.72 2.38
C PHE A 52 -2.08 13.45 2.23
N VAL A 53 -1.53 13.18 1.03
CA VAL A 53 -0.61 12.03 0.81
C VAL A 53 0.62 12.15 1.72
N LYS A 54 1.26 13.33 1.77
CA LYS A 54 2.44 13.59 2.61
C LYS A 54 2.15 13.31 4.09
N ASN A 55 1.05 13.86 4.61
CA ASN A 55 0.71 13.72 6.02
C ASN A 55 0.33 12.28 6.39
N SER A 56 -0.43 11.61 5.52
CA SER A 56 -0.82 10.21 5.71
C SER A 56 0.40 9.29 5.66
N SER A 57 1.33 9.55 4.74
CA SER A 57 2.60 8.81 4.63
C SER A 57 3.44 8.95 5.90
N ARG A 58 3.48 10.15 6.50
CA ARG A 58 4.17 10.37 7.78
C ARG A 58 3.60 9.50 8.90
N LEU A 59 2.28 9.39 8.98
CA LEU A 59 1.62 8.52 9.96
C LEU A 59 1.91 7.04 9.68
N LEU A 60 1.88 6.62 8.41
CA LEU A 60 2.23 5.25 8.01
C LEU A 60 3.68 4.89 8.38
N ILE A 61 4.64 5.81 8.21
CA ILE A 61 6.02 5.59 8.65
C ILE A 61 6.06 5.28 10.16
N ILE A 62 5.37 6.08 10.97
CA ILE A 62 5.36 5.89 12.43
C ILE A 62 4.72 4.55 12.78
N LEU A 63 3.57 4.23 12.20
CA LEU A 63 2.85 2.99 12.47
C LEU A 63 3.66 1.75 12.07
N SER A 64 4.30 1.76 10.90
CA SER A 64 5.11 0.62 10.45
C SER A 64 6.44 0.47 11.20
N ILE A 65 7.00 1.55 11.74
CA ILE A 65 8.13 1.44 12.68
C ILE A 65 7.67 0.80 13.99
N ILE A 66 6.50 1.19 14.50
CA ILE A 66 5.92 0.58 15.70
C ILE A 66 5.64 -0.91 15.48
N GLU A 67 5.02 -1.26 14.35
CA GLU A 67 4.78 -2.65 13.92
C GLU A 67 6.08 -3.46 13.91
N SER A 68 7.11 -2.94 13.23
CA SER A 68 8.41 -3.60 13.19
C SER A 68 9.00 -3.77 14.60
N PHE A 69 8.88 -2.77 15.48
CA PHE A 69 9.35 -2.89 16.86
C PHE A 69 8.59 -3.96 17.66
N ILE A 70 7.29 -4.10 17.45
CA ILE A 70 6.46 -5.14 18.06
C ILE A 70 6.96 -6.52 17.61
N ASP A 71 7.18 -6.71 16.30
CA ASP A 71 7.57 -8.01 15.73
C ASP A 71 8.96 -8.49 16.20
N TYR A 72 9.92 -7.58 16.34
CA TYR A 72 11.29 -7.93 16.77
C TYR A 72 11.47 -7.97 18.29
N SER A 73 10.55 -7.42 19.07
CA SER A 73 10.62 -7.45 20.52
C SER A 73 10.12 -8.80 21.05
N SER A 74 11.00 -9.61 21.63
CA SER A 74 10.61 -10.90 22.22
C SER A 74 9.55 -10.80 23.32
N ILE A 75 9.47 -9.65 23.99
CA ILE A 75 8.49 -9.39 25.05
C ILE A 75 7.15 -8.96 24.44
N LEU A 76 7.16 -8.03 23.48
CA LEU A 76 5.90 -7.56 22.88
C LEU A 76 5.31 -8.59 21.91
N ASN A 77 6.14 -9.27 21.13
CA ASN A 77 5.69 -10.28 20.18
C ASN A 77 4.97 -11.44 20.89
N ASN A 78 5.50 -11.91 22.03
CA ASN A 78 4.86 -12.96 22.83
C ASN A 78 3.60 -12.52 23.59
N VAL A 79 3.30 -11.22 23.66
CA VAL A 79 2.15 -10.65 24.39
C VAL A 79 1.08 -10.08 23.45
N LEU A 80 1.47 -9.72 22.22
CA LEU A 80 0.58 -9.08 21.25
C LEU A 80 0.32 -9.94 20.00
N ASN A 81 1.18 -10.91 19.70
CA ASN A 81 1.09 -11.77 18.53
C ASN A 81 0.99 -13.27 18.89
N ASP A 82 0.76 -13.63 20.16
CA ASP A 82 0.34 -14.98 20.51
C ASP A 82 -1.14 -15.15 20.12
N VAL A 83 -1.34 -15.64 18.90
CA VAL A 83 -2.65 -15.76 18.20
C VAL A 83 -3.63 -16.67 18.95
N GLN A 84 -3.30 -17.22 20.11
CA GLN A 84 -4.20 -18.04 20.91
C GLN A 84 -5.24 -17.22 21.67
N ALA A 85 -4.91 -15.99 22.11
CA ALA A 85 -5.81 -15.19 22.94
C ALA A 85 -6.71 -14.26 22.10
N LEU A 86 -8.00 -14.17 22.47
CA LEU A 86 -8.99 -13.36 21.74
C LEU A 86 -8.61 -11.87 21.69
N HIS A 87 -8.05 -11.32 22.77
CA HIS A 87 -7.69 -9.91 22.87
C HIS A 87 -6.54 -9.54 21.92
N GLU A 88 -5.58 -10.44 21.72
CA GLU A 88 -4.46 -10.27 20.80
C GLU A 88 -4.94 -10.29 19.34
N LYS A 89 -5.83 -11.22 18.98
CA LYS A 89 -6.48 -11.23 17.66
C LYS A 89 -7.22 -9.92 17.36
N ILE A 90 -7.93 -9.38 18.35
CA ILE A 90 -8.67 -8.11 18.20
C ILE A 90 -7.68 -6.95 18.01
N PHE A 91 -6.60 -6.90 18.79
CA PHE A 91 -5.55 -5.89 18.63
C PHE A 91 -4.94 -5.94 17.23
N ALA A 92 -4.47 -7.11 16.79
CA ALA A 92 -3.88 -7.30 15.47
C ALA A 92 -4.85 -6.92 14.34
N LEU A 93 -6.13 -7.28 14.47
CA LEU A 93 -7.18 -6.89 13.52
C LEU A 93 -7.34 -5.36 13.45
N ILE A 94 -7.53 -4.69 14.59
CA ILE A 94 -7.73 -3.24 14.64
C ILE A 94 -6.50 -2.51 14.10
N PHE A 95 -5.32 -2.97 14.47
CA PHE A 95 -4.05 -2.38 14.03
C PHE A 95 -3.88 -2.51 12.51
N THR A 96 -4.08 -3.72 11.97
CA THR A 96 -4.01 -3.98 10.52
C THR A 96 -5.05 -3.18 9.74
N LEU A 97 -6.29 -3.10 10.23
CA LEU A 97 -7.34 -2.28 9.62
C LEU A 97 -7.00 -0.80 9.65
N THR A 98 -6.35 -0.31 10.71
CA THR A 98 -5.92 1.09 10.83
C THR A 98 -4.84 1.41 9.78
N ILE A 99 -3.79 0.59 9.70
CA ILE A 99 -2.72 0.75 8.69
C ILE A 99 -3.30 0.67 7.28
N THR A 100 -4.12 -0.35 7.00
CA THR A 100 -4.72 -0.56 5.68
C THR A 100 -5.63 0.60 5.28
N THR A 101 -6.47 1.08 6.19
CA THR A 101 -7.37 2.23 5.93
C THR A 101 -6.57 3.49 5.64
N LEU A 102 -5.52 3.77 6.42
CA LEU A 102 -4.66 4.92 6.21
C LEU A 102 -3.87 4.81 4.89
N TYR A 103 -3.42 3.61 4.52
CA TYR A 103 -2.80 3.34 3.23
C TYR A 103 -3.77 3.58 2.08
N LEU A 104 -4.99 3.06 2.16
CA LEU A 104 -6.03 3.30 1.15
C LEU A 104 -6.37 4.78 1.03
N PHE A 105 -6.47 5.50 2.15
CA PHE A 105 -6.64 6.95 2.18
C PHE A 105 -5.49 7.65 1.45
N CYS A 106 -4.24 7.29 1.76
CA CYS A 106 -3.05 7.82 1.09
C CYS A 106 -3.08 7.59 -0.43
N VAL A 107 -3.40 6.36 -0.86
CA VAL A 107 -3.52 6.00 -2.27
C VAL A 107 -4.65 6.76 -2.94
N TYR A 108 -5.82 6.86 -2.31
CA TYR A 108 -6.96 7.62 -2.82
C TYR A 108 -6.59 9.07 -3.14
N TYR A 109 -5.98 9.77 -2.18
CA TYR A 109 -5.58 11.16 -2.36
C TYR A 109 -4.47 11.33 -3.39
N LEU A 110 -3.57 10.34 -3.54
CA LEU A 110 -2.56 10.36 -4.59
C LEU A 110 -3.19 10.36 -5.98
N PHE A 111 -4.10 9.42 -6.24
CA PHE A 111 -4.78 9.33 -7.53
C PHE A 111 -5.71 10.52 -7.77
N LYS A 112 -6.38 11.02 -6.73
CA LYS A 112 -7.20 12.23 -6.81
C LYS A 112 -6.37 13.48 -7.13
N GLY A 113 -5.19 13.61 -6.53
CA GLY A 113 -4.25 14.68 -6.89
C GLY A 113 -3.86 14.61 -8.35
N ILE A 114 -3.48 13.43 -8.86
CA ILE A 114 -3.14 13.26 -10.28
C ILE A 114 -4.34 13.53 -11.20
N GLU A 115 -5.54 13.09 -10.82
CA GLU A 115 -6.78 13.38 -11.56
C GLU A 115 -7.05 14.89 -11.62
N HIS A 116 -6.89 15.59 -10.50
CA HIS A 116 -7.11 17.03 -10.40
C HIS A 116 -6.12 17.81 -11.25
N GLU A 117 -4.83 17.47 -11.18
CA GLU A 117 -3.82 18.11 -12.03
C GLU A 117 -4.03 17.79 -13.51
N ALA A 118 -4.48 16.59 -13.86
CA ALA A 118 -4.85 16.25 -15.23
C ALA A 118 -6.01 17.09 -15.78
N ILE A 119 -6.99 17.43 -14.93
CA ILE A 119 -8.11 18.30 -15.32
C ILE A 119 -7.60 19.71 -15.63
N LYS A 120 -6.65 20.24 -14.85
CA LYS A 120 -6.10 21.59 -15.07
C LYS A 120 -5.39 21.73 -16.42
N ILE A 121 -4.72 20.68 -16.87
CA ILE A 121 -4.03 20.64 -18.18
C ILE A 121 -4.90 20.05 -19.30
N GLU A 122 -6.19 19.81 -19.02
CA GLU A 122 -7.16 19.24 -19.96
C GLU A 122 -6.77 17.86 -20.56
N ASP A 123 -5.87 17.10 -19.92
CA ASP A 123 -5.50 15.74 -20.35
C ASP A 123 -6.55 14.72 -19.86
N THR A 124 -7.58 14.53 -20.68
CA THR A 124 -8.64 13.52 -20.49
C THR A 124 -8.09 12.09 -20.41
N THR A 125 -6.98 11.79 -21.08
CA THR A 125 -6.36 10.45 -21.08
C THR A 125 -5.74 10.16 -19.72
N LEU A 126 -5.00 11.11 -19.14
CA LEU A 126 -4.43 10.98 -17.80
C LEU A 126 -5.53 10.87 -16.75
N GLN A 127 -6.58 11.68 -16.86
CA GLN A 127 -7.74 11.66 -15.97
C GLN A 127 -8.41 10.27 -15.96
N ILE A 128 -8.73 9.71 -17.13
CA ILE A 128 -9.36 8.39 -17.24
C ILE A 128 -8.43 7.29 -16.71
N LYS A 129 -7.14 7.34 -17.03
CA LYS A 129 -6.15 6.38 -16.54
C LYS A 129 -6.03 6.42 -15.02
N SER A 130 -6.07 7.61 -14.40
CA SER A 130 -6.03 7.79 -12.95
C SER A 130 -7.22 7.07 -12.30
N LYS A 131 -8.46 7.35 -12.73
CA LYS A 131 -9.68 6.71 -12.21
C LYS A 131 -9.64 5.18 -12.35
N LYS A 132 -9.24 4.67 -13.52
CA LYS A 132 -9.17 3.22 -13.78
C LYS A 132 -8.14 2.55 -12.88
N THR A 133 -6.96 3.15 -12.73
CA THR A 133 -5.87 2.59 -11.91
C THR A 133 -6.22 2.66 -10.42
N LEU A 134 -6.85 3.74 -9.96
CA LEU A 134 -7.38 3.85 -8.60
C LEU A 134 -8.39 2.74 -8.29
N LYS A 135 -9.38 2.52 -9.17
CA LYS A 135 -10.37 1.46 -8.98
C LYS A 135 -9.73 0.08 -8.90
N LEU A 136 -8.74 -0.19 -9.76
CA LEU A 136 -7.99 -1.43 -9.76
C LEU A 136 -7.20 -1.62 -8.44
N MET A 137 -6.51 -0.58 -7.97
CA MET A 137 -5.77 -0.59 -6.70
C MET A 137 -6.69 -0.84 -5.51
N MET A 138 -7.84 -0.16 -5.44
CA MET A 138 -8.82 -0.33 -4.38
C MET A 138 -9.37 -1.76 -4.35
N PHE A 139 -9.76 -2.28 -5.51
CA PHE A 139 -10.28 -3.64 -5.64
C PHE A 139 -9.25 -4.69 -5.20
N TYR A 140 -7.99 -4.53 -5.61
CA TYR A 140 -6.90 -5.42 -5.21
C TYR A 140 -6.70 -5.44 -3.69
N ASN A 141 -6.66 -4.26 -3.05
CA ASN A 141 -6.48 -4.16 -1.59
C ASN A 141 -7.66 -4.76 -0.81
N VAL A 142 -8.91 -4.57 -1.28
CA VAL A 142 -10.09 -5.18 -0.65
C VAL A 142 -10.03 -6.71 -0.73
N ILE A 143 -9.64 -7.27 -1.88
CA ILE A 143 -9.46 -8.73 -2.01
C ILE A 143 -8.33 -9.23 -1.09
N GLY A 144 -7.25 -8.46 -0.96
CA GLY A 144 -6.12 -8.79 -0.09
C GLY A 144 -6.47 -8.92 1.39
N ILE A 145 -7.55 -8.30 1.86
CA ILE A 145 -8.01 -8.42 3.26
C ILE A 145 -8.69 -9.78 3.51
N ILE A 146 -9.27 -10.42 2.49
CA ILE A 146 -10.08 -11.64 2.66
C ILE A 146 -9.28 -12.81 3.27
N PRO A 147 -8.06 -13.15 2.80
CA PRO A 147 -7.26 -14.22 3.40
C PRO A 147 -6.90 -13.93 4.86
N PHE A 148 -6.61 -12.67 5.18
CA PHE A 148 -6.28 -12.24 6.55
C PHE A 148 -7.45 -12.44 7.51
N LEU A 149 -8.67 -12.06 7.11
CA LEU A 149 -9.88 -12.34 7.87
C LEU A 149 -10.09 -13.85 8.03
N GLY A 150 -9.84 -14.63 6.99
CA GLY A 150 -9.90 -16.09 7.04
C GLY A 150 -9.00 -16.68 8.14
N ILE A 151 -7.73 -16.25 8.19
CA ILE A 151 -6.77 -16.71 9.20
C ILE A 151 -7.21 -16.28 10.61
N LEU A 152 -7.66 -15.04 10.79
CA LEU A 152 -8.07 -14.54 12.10
C LEU A 152 -9.28 -15.29 12.69
N PHE A 153 -10.30 -15.54 11.86
CA PHE A 153 -11.54 -16.18 12.31
C PHE A 153 -11.44 -17.70 12.43
N TYR A 154 -10.64 -18.35 11.57
CA TYR A 154 -10.59 -19.81 11.46
C TYR A 154 -9.23 -20.44 11.82
N GLY A 155 -8.20 -19.65 12.13
CA GLY A 155 -6.84 -20.15 12.37
C GLY A 155 -6.65 -21.11 13.55
N ASN A 156 -7.69 -21.38 14.34
CA ASN A 156 -7.68 -22.36 15.44
C ASN A 156 -8.43 -23.65 15.10
N SER A 157 -9.19 -23.69 14.01
CA SER A 157 -9.74 -24.92 13.46
C SER A 157 -8.82 -25.40 12.34
N GLU A 158 -8.65 -26.72 12.22
CA GLU A 158 -7.99 -27.32 11.06
C GLU A 158 -8.81 -26.98 9.81
N ILE A 159 -8.55 -25.82 9.20
CA ILE A 159 -9.07 -25.52 7.89
C ILE A 159 -8.37 -26.52 6.97
N ASN A 160 -9.06 -27.61 6.67
CA ASN A 160 -8.70 -28.51 5.58
C ASN A 160 -8.93 -27.77 4.26
N ILE A 161 -8.11 -26.74 4.00
CA ILE A 161 -7.91 -26.21 2.67
C ILE A 161 -7.36 -27.40 1.91
N SER A 162 -8.16 -27.96 1.01
CA SER A 162 -7.68 -29.04 0.16
C SER A 162 -6.34 -28.61 -0.45
N PHE A 163 -5.36 -29.51 -0.42
CA PHE A 163 -3.96 -29.24 -0.81
C PHE A 163 -3.85 -28.60 -2.21
N ALA A 164 -4.90 -28.67 -3.03
CA ALA A 164 -5.01 -28.07 -4.36
C ALA A 164 -5.53 -26.62 -4.38
N ALA A 165 -6.42 -26.20 -3.48
CA ALA A 165 -7.10 -24.91 -3.57
C ALA A 165 -6.26 -23.73 -3.05
N GLY A 166 -5.51 -23.94 -1.96
CA GLY A 166 -4.67 -22.91 -1.34
C GLY A 166 -3.54 -22.42 -2.27
N PRO A 167 -2.69 -23.33 -2.81
CA PRO A 167 -1.62 -22.93 -3.72
C PRO A 167 -2.11 -22.25 -5.00
N LEU A 168 -3.24 -22.71 -5.56
CA LEU A 168 -3.82 -22.11 -6.76
C LEU A 168 -4.31 -20.68 -6.49
N PHE A 169 -5.00 -20.45 -5.38
CA PHE A 169 -5.40 -19.11 -4.96
C PHE A 169 -4.18 -18.19 -4.80
N PHE A 170 -3.12 -18.68 -4.15
CA PHE A 170 -1.89 -17.91 -3.96
C PHE A 170 -1.23 -17.52 -5.30
N ILE A 171 -1.14 -18.45 -6.25
CA ILE A 171 -0.58 -18.18 -7.59
C ILE A 171 -1.44 -17.13 -8.33
N VAL A 172 -2.77 -17.28 -8.33
CA VAL A 172 -3.68 -16.33 -8.98
C VAL A 172 -3.58 -14.94 -8.33
N PHE A 173 -3.49 -14.89 -7.00
CA PHE A 173 -3.32 -13.64 -6.26
C PHE A 173 -1.98 -12.98 -6.61
N LEU A 174 -0.89 -13.73 -6.71
CA LEU A 174 0.44 -13.22 -7.07
C LEU A 174 0.47 -12.68 -8.51
N ILE A 175 -0.17 -13.36 -9.46
CA ILE A 175 -0.35 -12.87 -10.83
C ILE A 175 -1.15 -11.56 -10.82
N GLY A 176 -2.24 -11.52 -10.05
CA GLY A 176 -3.07 -10.33 -9.87
C GLY A 176 -2.27 -9.15 -9.31
N MET A 177 -1.50 -9.40 -8.25
CA MET A 177 -0.58 -8.42 -7.63
C MET A 177 0.40 -7.86 -8.66
N PHE A 178 1.07 -8.73 -9.41
CA PHE A 178 2.05 -8.31 -10.42
C PHE A 178 1.39 -7.50 -11.54
N TYR A 179 0.19 -7.89 -11.99
CA TYR A 179 -0.58 -7.13 -12.97
C TYR A 179 -0.92 -5.72 -12.49
N VAL A 180 -1.42 -5.59 -11.26
CA VAL A 180 -1.77 -4.30 -10.62
C VAL A 180 -0.51 -3.44 -10.49
N PHE A 181 0.59 -4.02 -10.01
CA PHE A 181 1.88 -3.36 -9.87
C PHE A 181 2.39 -2.80 -11.21
N VAL A 182 2.42 -3.62 -12.27
CA VAL A 182 2.88 -3.15 -13.60
C VAL A 182 1.99 -2.03 -14.14
N LYS A 183 0.66 -2.13 -13.96
CA LYS A 183 -0.28 -1.07 -14.37
C LYS A 183 -0.03 0.23 -13.62
N LEU A 184 0.20 0.15 -12.32
CA LEU A 184 0.51 1.28 -11.46
C LEU A 184 1.82 1.97 -11.88
N ILE A 185 2.91 1.22 -12.06
CA ILE A 185 4.20 1.79 -12.48
C ILE A 185 4.08 2.48 -13.84
N ARG A 186 3.41 1.85 -14.81
CA ARG A 186 3.18 2.46 -16.13
C ARG A 186 2.38 3.75 -16.02
N PHE A 187 1.35 3.77 -15.17
CA PHE A 187 0.55 4.97 -14.92
C PHE A 187 1.38 6.10 -14.31
N LEU A 188 2.15 5.84 -13.25
CA LEU A 188 2.97 6.85 -12.59
C LEU A 188 4.07 7.40 -13.51
N LYS A 189 4.68 6.55 -14.35
CA LYS A 189 5.62 7.00 -15.38
C LYS A 189 4.94 7.92 -16.40
N TYR A 190 3.74 7.58 -16.84
CA TYR A 190 2.96 8.41 -17.74
C TYR A 190 2.59 9.76 -17.09
N ALA A 191 2.11 9.75 -15.84
CA ALA A 191 1.82 10.96 -15.08
C ALA A 191 3.07 11.86 -14.94
N ASN A 192 4.24 11.26 -14.67
CA ASN A 192 5.49 12.00 -14.62
C ASN A 192 5.86 12.66 -15.95
N LEU A 193 5.62 11.98 -17.07
CA LEU A 193 5.93 12.53 -18.40
C LEU A 193 5.02 13.70 -18.75
N VAL A 194 3.73 13.59 -18.45
CA VAL A 194 2.75 14.64 -18.79
C VAL A 194 2.91 15.85 -17.86
N LEU A 195 2.79 15.64 -16.55
CA LEU A 195 2.73 16.73 -15.57
C LEU A 195 4.06 17.47 -15.35
N TYR A 196 5.20 16.92 -15.78
CA TYR A 196 6.48 17.64 -15.73
C TYR A 196 6.92 18.18 -17.09
N LYS A 197 6.36 17.74 -18.21
CA LYS A 197 6.65 18.36 -19.52
C LYS A 197 5.92 19.69 -19.69
N ASP A 198 4.72 19.82 -19.13
CA ASP A 198 3.93 21.06 -19.26
C ASP A 198 4.37 22.17 -18.30
N ASN A 199 5.20 21.85 -17.30
CA ASN A 199 5.71 22.79 -16.29
C ASN A 199 7.16 23.26 -16.56
N GLN A 200 7.74 22.92 -17.73
CA GLN A 200 9.06 23.35 -18.19
C GLN A 200 8.91 24.18 -19.47
#